data_AF-A0A7S3KJY9-F1
#
_entry.id   AF-A0A7S3KJY9-F1
#
_cell.length_a   1.000
_cell.length_b   1.000
_cell.length_c   1.000
_cell.angle_alpha   90.00
_cell.angle_beta   90.00
_cell.angle_gamma   90.00
#
_symmetry.space_group_name_H-M   'P 1'
#
loop_
_entity.id
_entity.type
_entity.pdbx_description
1 polymer ?
#
loop_
_entity_poly.entity_id
_entity_poly.type
_entity_poly.pdbx_seq_one_letter_code
_entity_poly.pdbx_strand_id
1 'polypeptide(L)'
;KTPAYNFAKYFKVLPKQFIESFTTRLWKRKENLPSSVFEPKINPNTLLYKDLKKDMTPTDKDQPLLSFQIFLSDARGVPYPDQDPKKTDLQVMKREVRVSMYDTLTNSFIGNSAIVASIHNKSEPDTWKFNKWKSQVGTNPLIFTSKDADVVIHGDVDLIFEFVIVCKGSNNATKDISCGFASLHLKEFKQFKNYVNAPSIKTLEIQGGSPDKPIPADEFDFKKDLGAWKKMTRGNIKSKITIDLRYFNKMSAEGKFYISMLPSTCIINKKLLHFLAGYRC
;
A
#
# COMPACT_ATOMS: atom_id res chain seq x y z
N LYS A 1 1.17 19.49 28.05
CA LYS A 1 1.21 20.27 26.80
C LYS A 1 0.64 19.43 25.68
N THR A 2 -0.44 19.89 25.05
CA THR A 2 -1.34 19.10 24.19
C THR A 2 -0.66 18.66 22.88
N PRO A 3 -0.77 17.38 22.45
CA PRO A 3 -0.18 16.87 21.21
C PRO A 3 -0.58 17.66 19.94
N ALA A 4 -1.79 18.23 19.93
CA ALA A 4 -2.37 18.97 18.82
C ALA A 4 -1.60 20.27 18.47
N TYR A 5 -1.07 20.99 19.47
CA TYR A 5 -0.34 22.25 19.25
C TYR A 5 0.98 22.02 18.50
N ASN A 6 1.64 20.90 18.78
CA ASN A 6 2.84 20.50 18.06
C ASN A 6 2.50 20.06 16.63
N PHE A 7 1.37 19.39 16.40
CA PHE A 7 0.99 18.89 15.07
C PHE A 7 0.88 20.01 14.02
N ALA A 8 0.14 21.09 14.32
CA ALA A 8 -0.04 22.21 13.41
C ALA A 8 1.27 22.94 13.04
N LYS A 9 2.26 22.98 13.93
CA LYS A 9 3.55 23.65 13.69
C LYS A 9 4.34 23.00 12.55
N TYR A 10 4.37 21.67 12.49
CA TYR A 10 5.14 20.96 11.46
C TYR A 10 4.47 20.95 10.10
N PHE A 11 3.14 20.88 10.04
CA PHE A 11 2.41 20.88 8.78
C PHE A 11 2.38 22.25 8.07
N LYS A 12 2.60 23.35 8.81
CA LYS A 12 2.74 24.69 8.21
C LYS A 12 3.90 24.83 7.22
N VAL A 13 4.97 24.05 7.41
CA VAL A 13 6.17 24.08 6.55
C VAL A 13 6.19 22.96 5.51
N LEU A 14 5.22 22.04 5.57
CA LEU A 14 5.07 20.97 4.61
C LEU A 14 4.23 21.42 3.41
N PRO A 15 4.38 20.77 2.25
CA PRO A 15 3.49 21.02 1.12
C PRO A 15 2.02 20.78 1.52
N LYS A 16 1.09 21.61 1.00
CA LYS A 16 -0.32 21.65 1.44
C LYS A 16 -1.05 20.32 1.30
N GLN A 17 -0.63 19.48 0.37
CA GLN A 17 -1.18 18.16 0.11
C GLN A 17 -0.79 17.10 1.15
N PHE A 18 0.16 17.41 2.05
CA PHE A 18 0.65 16.49 3.06
C PHE A 18 -0.34 16.45 4.22
N ILE A 19 -0.67 15.24 4.65
CA ILE A 19 -1.57 15.00 5.77
C ILE A 19 -0.95 14.00 6.75
N GLU A 20 -1.51 13.86 7.95
CA GLU A 20 -1.18 12.69 8.78
C GLU A 20 -1.44 11.42 7.99
N SER A 21 -0.53 10.45 8.08
CA SER A 21 -0.76 9.17 7.42
C SER A 21 -2.10 8.56 7.84
N PHE A 22 -2.96 8.29 6.86
CA PHE A 22 -4.30 7.78 7.13
C PHE A 22 -4.26 6.34 7.59
N THR A 23 -3.32 5.51 7.11
CA THR A 23 -3.11 4.18 7.68
C THR A 23 -2.55 4.21 9.10
N THR A 24 -1.67 5.16 9.44
CA THR A 24 -1.21 5.33 10.83
C THR A 24 -2.38 5.65 11.76
N ARG A 25 -3.34 6.49 11.33
CA ARG A 25 -4.54 6.80 12.12
C ARG A 25 -5.38 5.54 12.38
N LEU A 26 -5.59 4.70 11.36
CA LEU A 26 -6.28 3.41 11.49
C LEU A 26 -5.55 2.48 12.47
N TRP A 27 -4.24 2.34 12.33
CA TRP A 27 -3.45 1.46 13.20
C TRP A 27 -3.46 1.90 14.66
N LYS A 28 -3.44 3.22 14.93
CA LYS A 28 -3.61 3.75 16.29
C LYS A 28 -4.96 3.36 16.91
N ARG A 29 -5.99 3.16 16.07
CA ARG A 29 -7.33 2.66 16.48
C ARG A 29 -7.41 1.13 16.50
N LYS A 30 -6.30 0.44 16.21
CA LYS A 30 -6.23 -1.03 16.03
C LYS A 30 -7.06 -1.53 14.84
N GLU A 31 -7.32 -0.66 13.86
CA GLU A 31 -8.02 -0.97 12.61
C GLU A 31 -7.00 -1.22 11.49
N ASN A 32 -7.33 -2.08 10.53
CA ASN A 32 -6.54 -2.37 9.31
C ASN A 32 -5.05 -2.65 9.55
N LEU A 33 -4.73 -3.21 10.73
CA LEU A 33 -3.40 -3.67 11.09
C LEU A 33 -2.91 -4.69 10.07
N PRO A 34 -1.59 -4.79 9.81
CA PRO A 34 -1.07 -5.85 8.94
C PRO A 34 -1.54 -7.25 9.36
N SER A 35 -1.77 -7.46 10.65
CA SER A 35 -2.22 -8.71 11.25
C SER A 35 -3.74 -8.93 11.29
N SER A 36 -4.57 -7.93 10.98
CA SER A 36 -6.02 -7.94 11.31
C SER A 36 -6.82 -9.08 10.69
N VAL A 37 -6.33 -9.67 9.61
CA VAL A 37 -7.00 -10.75 8.87
C VAL A 37 -6.42 -12.14 9.16
N PHE A 38 -5.40 -12.22 10.03
CA PHE A 38 -4.70 -13.48 10.38
C PHE A 38 -5.05 -14.00 11.77
N GLU A 39 -5.95 -13.34 12.48
CA GLU A 39 -6.45 -13.85 13.76
C GLU A 39 -7.29 -15.11 13.53
N PRO A 40 -7.02 -16.21 14.27
CA PRO A 40 -7.83 -17.42 14.21
C PRO A 40 -9.29 -17.11 14.51
N LYS A 41 -10.21 -17.59 13.66
CA LYS A 41 -11.65 -17.35 13.84
C LYS A 41 -12.29 -18.57 14.49
N ILE A 42 -12.73 -18.44 15.73
CA ILE A 42 -13.48 -19.49 16.41
C ILE A 42 -14.92 -19.52 15.87
N ASN A 43 -15.43 -20.72 15.58
CA ASN A 43 -16.84 -20.91 15.29
C ASN A 43 -17.63 -20.77 16.59
N PRO A 44 -18.55 -19.80 16.72
CA PRO A 44 -19.30 -19.62 17.97
C PRO A 44 -20.16 -20.84 18.31
N ASN A 45 -20.56 -21.63 17.31
CA ASN A 45 -21.44 -22.78 17.52
C ASN A 45 -20.68 -24.08 17.84
N THR A 46 -19.41 -24.21 17.42
CA THR A 46 -18.65 -25.45 17.61
C THR A 46 -17.41 -25.28 18.49
N LEU A 47 -17.04 -24.05 18.84
CA LEU A 47 -15.80 -23.67 19.54
C LEU A 47 -14.50 -24.16 18.86
N LEU A 48 -14.61 -24.66 17.62
CA LEU A 48 -13.47 -25.04 16.79
C LEU A 48 -13.01 -23.83 15.97
N TYR A 49 -11.72 -23.74 15.69
CA TYR A 49 -11.20 -22.77 14.75
C TYR A 49 -11.74 -23.06 13.34
N LYS A 50 -12.51 -22.12 12.78
CA LYS A 50 -13.08 -22.20 11.42
C LYS A 50 -12.00 -22.23 10.35
N ASP A 51 -10.82 -21.73 10.67
CA ASP A 51 -9.74 -21.51 9.74
C ASP A 51 -8.55 -22.45 9.89
N LEU A 52 -8.57 -23.36 10.86
CA LEU A 52 -7.70 -24.54 10.87
C LEU A 52 -8.37 -25.62 10.03
N LYS A 53 -7.85 -25.87 8.83
CA LYS A 53 -8.38 -26.93 7.96
C LYS A 53 -7.75 -28.28 8.33
N LYS A 54 -8.59 -29.25 8.67
CA LYS A 54 -8.17 -30.64 8.94
C LYS A 54 -7.66 -31.37 7.68
N ASP A 55 -8.16 -30.98 6.50
CA ASP A 55 -7.76 -31.52 5.19
C ASP A 55 -7.03 -30.46 4.35
N MET A 56 -5.80 -30.76 3.97
CA MET A 56 -4.90 -29.86 3.24
C MET A 56 -5.12 -29.84 1.71
N THR A 57 -6.16 -30.49 1.19
CA THR A 57 -6.48 -30.48 -0.24
C THR A 57 -7.33 -29.26 -0.59
N PRO A 58 -6.81 -28.29 -1.38
CA PRO A 58 -7.61 -27.18 -1.87
C PRO A 58 -8.75 -27.70 -2.74
N THR A 59 -9.97 -27.25 -2.47
CA THR A 59 -11.12 -27.53 -3.33
C THR A 59 -11.25 -26.43 -4.40
N ASP A 60 -12.05 -26.65 -5.45
CA ASP A 60 -12.32 -25.59 -6.44
C ASP A 60 -12.96 -24.34 -5.81
N LYS A 61 -13.65 -24.48 -4.67
CA LYS A 61 -14.21 -23.38 -3.87
C LYS A 61 -13.14 -22.55 -3.15
N ASP A 62 -11.91 -23.05 -3.07
CA ASP A 62 -10.77 -22.36 -2.45
C ASP A 62 -9.96 -21.53 -3.45
N GLN A 63 -10.29 -21.60 -4.74
CA GLN A 63 -9.66 -20.74 -5.73
C GLN A 63 -10.08 -19.28 -5.50
N PRO A 64 -9.14 -18.33 -5.56
CA PRO A 64 -9.48 -16.93 -5.43
C PRO A 64 -10.27 -16.46 -6.65
N LEU A 65 -11.33 -15.68 -6.40
CA LEU A 65 -12.03 -14.91 -7.43
C LEU A 65 -11.07 -13.92 -8.07
N LEU A 66 -10.24 -13.26 -7.26
CA LEU A 66 -9.25 -12.31 -7.74
C LEU A 66 -7.97 -12.46 -6.94
N SER A 67 -6.88 -12.81 -7.60
CA SER A 67 -5.55 -12.81 -6.97
C SER A 67 -4.45 -12.43 -7.94
N PHE A 68 -3.53 -11.62 -7.46
CA PHE A 68 -2.35 -11.19 -8.20
C PHE A 68 -1.21 -10.83 -7.25
N GLN A 69 0.01 -10.95 -7.77
CA GLN A 69 1.20 -10.39 -7.15
C GLN A 69 1.38 -8.96 -7.65
N ILE A 70 1.64 -8.03 -6.73
CA ILE A 70 1.84 -6.62 -7.01
C ILE A 70 3.31 -6.30 -6.81
N PHE A 71 3.97 -5.90 -7.89
CA PHE A 71 5.36 -5.46 -7.90
C PHE A 71 5.38 -3.95 -8.01
N LEU A 72 5.95 -3.28 -7.02
CA LEU A 72 6.20 -1.85 -7.11
C LEU A 72 7.54 -1.67 -7.84
N SER A 73 7.54 -1.00 -9.00
CA SER A 73 8.76 -0.80 -9.80
C SER A 73 9.49 0.47 -9.36
N ASP A 74 8.87 1.62 -9.61
CA ASP A 74 9.35 2.92 -9.19
C ASP A 74 8.18 3.91 -9.06
N ALA A 75 8.33 4.89 -8.18
CA ALA A 75 7.46 6.05 -8.14
C ALA A 75 8.29 7.31 -8.38
N ARG A 76 7.76 8.23 -9.19
CA ARG A 76 8.43 9.48 -9.56
C ARG A 76 7.53 10.66 -9.26
N GLY A 77 8.14 11.80 -8.98
CA GLY A 77 7.41 13.00 -8.59
C GLY A 77 6.70 12.84 -7.25
N VAL A 78 7.14 11.91 -6.39
CA VAL A 78 6.59 11.84 -5.03
C VAL A 78 7.07 13.09 -4.28
N PRO A 79 6.16 13.92 -3.77
CA PRO A 79 6.56 15.12 -3.05
C PRO A 79 7.50 14.80 -1.88
N TYR A 80 8.46 15.69 -1.64
CA TYR A 80 9.45 15.49 -0.61
C TYR A 80 9.65 16.79 0.18
N PRO A 81 9.61 16.74 1.53
CA PRO A 81 9.72 17.95 2.34
C PRO A 81 11.08 18.63 2.14
N ASP A 82 11.12 19.94 2.38
CA ASP A 82 12.41 20.62 2.54
C ASP A 82 13.20 19.92 3.66
N GLN A 83 14.51 19.83 3.50
CA GLN A 83 15.42 19.26 4.51
C GLN A 83 16.44 20.30 4.98
N ASP A 84 16.26 21.57 4.60
CA ASP A 84 17.00 22.70 5.15
C ASP A 84 16.71 22.84 6.66
N PRO A 85 17.71 22.63 7.53
CA PRO A 85 17.54 22.74 8.98
C PRO A 85 17.07 24.13 9.44
N LYS A 86 17.25 25.17 8.63
CA LYS A 86 16.77 26.53 8.93
C LYS A 86 15.26 26.67 8.73
N LYS A 87 14.65 25.81 7.90
CA LYS A 87 13.21 25.86 7.55
C LYS A 87 12.40 24.78 8.25
N THR A 88 13.00 23.64 8.56
CA THR A 88 12.33 22.55 9.25
C THR A 88 13.31 21.74 10.10
N ASP A 89 12.83 21.27 11.26
CA ASP A 89 13.55 20.33 12.13
C ASP A 89 13.17 18.87 11.85
N LEU A 90 12.43 18.60 10.77
CA LEU A 90 12.04 17.25 10.36
C LEU A 90 13.13 16.57 9.55
N GLN A 91 13.71 15.52 10.13
CA GLN A 91 14.60 14.62 9.42
C GLN A 91 13.83 13.42 8.87
N VAL A 92 13.86 13.20 7.55
CA VAL A 92 13.26 11.98 6.97
C VAL A 92 14.13 10.76 7.29
N MET A 93 13.55 9.80 8.01
CA MET A 93 14.23 8.57 8.45
C MET A 93 14.03 7.42 7.47
N LYS A 94 12.79 7.23 7.02
CA LYS A 94 12.44 6.19 6.05
C LYS A 94 11.25 6.61 5.19
N ARG A 95 11.05 5.86 4.12
CA ARG A 95 10.01 6.06 3.10
C ARG A 95 9.41 4.71 2.75
N GLU A 96 8.10 4.59 2.78
CA GLU A 96 7.40 3.33 2.56
C GLU A 96 6.07 3.56 1.85
N VAL A 97 5.65 2.60 1.04
CA VAL A 97 4.31 2.57 0.47
C VAL A 97 3.47 1.62 1.30
N ARG A 98 2.29 2.07 1.73
CA ARG A 98 1.33 1.23 2.44
C ARG A 98 0.15 0.96 1.53
N VAL A 99 -0.18 -0.32 1.38
CA VAL A 99 -1.22 -0.78 0.46
C VAL A 99 -2.39 -1.32 1.26
N SER A 100 -3.56 -0.74 1.04
CA SER A 100 -4.79 -1.05 1.78
C SER A 100 -5.97 -1.14 0.82
N MET A 101 -7.02 -1.85 1.21
CA MET A 101 -8.28 -1.86 0.47
C MET A 101 -9.19 -0.75 0.98
N TYR A 102 -9.89 -0.09 0.05
CA TYR A 102 -10.82 0.99 0.35
C TYR A 102 -12.13 0.76 -0.41
N ASP A 103 -13.23 0.67 0.31
CA ASP A 103 -14.57 0.60 -0.26
C ASP A 103 -15.06 2.03 -0.52
N THR A 104 -15.21 2.38 -1.80
CA THR A 104 -15.60 3.73 -2.24
C THR A 104 -17.08 4.00 -2.03
N LEU A 105 -17.91 2.97 -1.84
CA LEU A 105 -19.33 3.13 -1.52
C LEU A 105 -19.52 3.53 -0.05
N THR A 106 -18.81 2.86 0.86
CA THR A 106 -18.89 3.14 2.31
C THR A 106 -17.87 4.17 2.78
N ASN A 107 -16.97 4.62 1.90
CA ASN A 107 -15.81 5.47 2.21
C ASN A 107 -14.98 4.95 3.39
N SER A 108 -14.74 3.64 3.42
CA SER A 108 -14.08 2.98 4.55
C SER A 108 -12.96 2.06 4.10
N PHE A 109 -11.91 1.96 4.93
CA PHE A 109 -10.83 1.00 4.72
C PHE A 109 -11.24 -0.38 5.23
N ILE A 110 -10.94 -1.42 4.47
CA ILE A 110 -11.36 -2.80 4.76
C ILE A 110 -10.17 -3.75 4.84
N GLY A 111 -10.32 -4.83 5.61
CA GLY A 111 -9.30 -5.88 5.75
C GLY A 111 -8.01 -5.42 6.44
N ASN A 112 -6.87 -5.72 5.83
CA ASN A 112 -5.54 -5.42 6.37
C ASN A 112 -4.73 -4.50 5.43
N SER A 113 -3.60 -4.02 5.93
CA SER A 113 -2.66 -3.20 5.15
C SER A 113 -1.29 -3.86 5.07
N ALA A 114 -0.62 -3.78 3.92
CA ALA A 114 0.75 -4.25 3.76
C ALA A 114 1.73 -3.10 3.52
N ILE A 115 2.98 -3.24 3.97
CA ILE A 115 4.00 -2.21 3.85
C ILE A 115 5.06 -2.65 2.84
N VAL A 116 5.44 -1.75 1.94
CA VAL A 116 6.57 -1.90 1.03
C VAL A 116 7.59 -0.79 1.30
N ALA A 117 8.72 -1.15 1.91
CA ALA A 117 9.82 -0.22 2.10
C ALA A 117 10.42 0.21 0.75
N SER A 118 10.68 1.51 0.60
CA SER A 118 11.44 2.04 -0.53
C SER A 118 12.93 2.13 -0.19
N ILE A 119 13.76 2.07 -1.22
CA ILE A 119 15.20 2.27 -1.15
C ILE A 119 15.45 3.77 -1.15
N HIS A 120 16.00 4.28 -0.05
CA HIS A 120 16.27 5.71 0.09
C HIS A 120 17.46 6.12 -0.79
N ASN A 121 17.20 7.01 -1.76
CA ASN A 121 18.25 7.66 -2.53
C ASN A 121 18.26 9.17 -2.25
N LYS A 122 19.37 9.69 -1.69
CA LYS A 122 19.52 11.12 -1.39
C LYS A 122 19.70 11.97 -2.65
N SER A 123 20.24 11.42 -3.75
CA SER A 123 20.47 12.17 -4.98
C SER A 123 19.20 12.39 -5.81
N GLU A 124 18.18 11.54 -5.61
CA GLU A 124 16.90 11.57 -6.32
C GLU A 124 15.75 11.50 -5.30
N PRO A 125 15.55 12.54 -4.47
CA PRO A 125 14.65 12.46 -3.32
C PRO A 125 13.17 12.28 -3.69
N ASP A 126 12.78 12.62 -4.91
CA ASP A 126 11.41 12.49 -5.43
C ASP A 126 11.19 11.22 -6.26
N THR A 127 12.24 10.39 -6.39
CA THR A 127 12.16 9.08 -7.03
C THR A 127 12.31 7.99 -5.97
N TRP A 128 11.26 7.18 -5.81
CA TRP A 128 11.23 6.08 -4.87
C TRP A 128 11.43 4.79 -5.65
N LYS A 129 12.50 4.06 -5.33
CA LYS A 129 12.80 2.75 -5.92
C LYS A 129 12.46 1.67 -4.91
N PHE A 130 12.13 0.48 -5.39
CA PHE A 130 11.78 -0.65 -4.53
C PHE A 130 12.72 -1.83 -4.79
N ASN A 131 12.81 -2.73 -3.81
CA ASN A 131 13.63 -3.93 -3.95
C ASN A 131 13.13 -4.79 -5.12
N LYS A 132 14.06 -5.32 -5.91
CA LYS A 132 13.74 -6.22 -7.03
C LYS A 132 13.16 -7.54 -6.51
N TRP A 133 12.34 -8.18 -7.34
CA TRP A 133 11.70 -9.49 -7.12
C TRP A 133 12.60 -10.54 -6.45
N LYS A 134 13.85 -10.68 -6.91
CA LYS A 134 14.78 -11.72 -6.47
C LYS A 134 15.61 -11.32 -5.25
N SER A 135 15.42 -10.11 -4.72
CA SER A 135 16.11 -9.68 -3.51
C SER A 135 15.54 -10.45 -2.32
N GLN A 136 16.38 -11.23 -1.64
CA GLN A 136 16.00 -11.84 -0.35
C GLN A 136 15.76 -10.78 0.74
N VAL A 137 16.26 -9.56 0.51
CA VAL A 137 16.09 -8.42 1.40
C VAL A 137 14.96 -7.54 0.86
N GLY A 138 13.83 -7.49 1.57
CA GLY A 138 12.75 -6.55 1.27
C GLY A 138 11.35 -6.99 1.66
N THR A 139 10.38 -6.26 1.12
CA THR A 139 8.93 -6.41 1.33
C THR A 139 8.15 -6.40 0.00
N ASN A 140 8.84 -6.24 -1.13
CA ASN A 140 8.29 -6.31 -2.49
C ASN A 140 8.54 -7.73 -3.02
N PRO A 141 7.56 -8.43 -3.63
CA PRO A 141 6.22 -7.98 -3.96
C PRO A 141 5.19 -8.28 -2.89
N LEU A 142 4.01 -7.71 -3.09
CA LEU A 142 2.81 -8.05 -2.35
C LEU A 142 2.03 -9.17 -3.05
N ILE A 143 1.21 -9.88 -2.30
CA ILE A 143 0.14 -10.74 -2.78
C ILE A 143 -1.17 -10.10 -2.34
N PHE A 144 -2.08 -9.93 -3.29
CA PHE A 144 -3.48 -9.67 -3.02
C PHE A 144 -4.28 -10.92 -3.39
N THR A 145 -5.25 -11.25 -2.55
CA THR A 145 -6.20 -12.33 -2.81
C THR A 145 -7.57 -11.97 -2.28
N SER A 146 -8.59 -12.43 -2.99
CA SER A 146 -10.01 -12.38 -2.66
C SER A 146 -10.69 -13.63 -3.15
N LYS A 147 -11.54 -14.25 -2.33
CA LYS A 147 -12.33 -15.43 -2.72
C LYS A 147 -13.76 -15.04 -3.11
N ASP A 148 -14.43 -15.90 -3.86
CA ASP A 148 -15.77 -15.65 -4.43
C ASP A 148 -16.85 -15.35 -3.37
N ALA A 149 -16.69 -15.94 -2.18
CA ALA A 149 -17.61 -15.77 -1.06
C ALA A 149 -17.56 -14.38 -0.40
N ASP A 150 -16.58 -13.53 -0.75
CA ASP A 150 -16.41 -12.23 -0.10
C ASP A 150 -17.29 -11.15 -0.74
N VAL A 151 -18.43 -10.85 -0.10
CA VAL A 151 -19.33 -9.71 -0.40
C VAL A 151 -18.55 -8.39 -0.59
N VAL A 152 -17.45 -8.26 0.16
CA VAL A 152 -16.55 -7.10 0.18
C VAL A 152 -16.08 -6.71 -1.22
N ILE A 153 -15.72 -7.69 -2.06
CA ILE A 153 -15.18 -7.42 -3.39
C ILE A 153 -16.28 -7.28 -4.43
N HIS A 154 -17.53 -7.61 -4.12
CA HIS A 154 -18.66 -7.31 -5.01
C HIS A 154 -18.97 -5.80 -5.04
N GLY A 155 -18.59 -5.05 -3.99
CA GLY A 155 -18.65 -3.58 -3.91
C GLY A 155 -17.64 -2.83 -4.79
N ASP A 156 -17.67 -1.51 -4.78
CA ASP A 156 -16.68 -0.69 -5.51
C ASP A 156 -15.43 -0.48 -4.66
N VAL A 157 -14.41 -1.30 -4.91
CA VAL A 157 -13.22 -1.39 -4.05
C VAL A 157 -11.97 -1.02 -4.81
N ASP A 158 -11.13 -0.25 -4.14
CA ASP A 158 -9.85 0.22 -4.61
C ASP A 158 -8.71 -0.37 -3.80
N LEU A 159 -7.59 -0.65 -4.46
CA LEU A 159 -6.31 -0.76 -3.78
C LEU A 159 -5.67 0.62 -3.72
N ILE A 160 -5.50 1.12 -2.49
CA ILE A 160 -4.89 2.41 -2.20
C ILE A 160 -3.42 2.21 -1.88
N PHE A 161 -2.55 2.91 -2.60
CA PHE A 161 -1.11 2.96 -2.39
C PHE A 161 -0.75 4.29 -1.72
N GLU A 162 -0.68 4.33 -0.39
CA GLU A 162 -0.28 5.51 0.38
C GLU A 162 1.24 5.67 0.40
N PHE A 163 1.75 6.86 0.05
CA PHE A 163 3.17 7.19 0.11
C PHE A 163 3.49 7.84 1.45
N VAL A 164 4.12 7.09 2.35
CA VAL A 164 4.41 7.53 3.71
C VAL A 164 5.89 7.83 3.89
N ILE A 165 6.17 9.03 4.40
CA ILE A 165 7.48 9.35 4.97
C ILE A 165 7.40 9.29 6.49
N VAL A 166 8.40 8.68 7.10
CA VAL A 166 8.56 8.71 8.55
C VAL A 166 9.65 9.70 8.88
N CYS A 167 9.26 10.77 9.57
CA CYS A 167 10.13 11.85 9.97
C CYS A 167 10.40 11.79 11.47
N LYS A 168 11.59 12.22 11.87
CA LYS A 168 11.97 12.42 13.26
C LYS A 168 12.13 13.92 13.50
N GLY A 169 11.43 14.45 14.52
CA GLY A 169 11.57 15.84 14.94
C GLY A 169 12.70 16.04 15.95
N SER A 170 12.97 17.30 16.30
CA SER A 170 13.99 17.70 17.28
C SER A 170 13.84 17.04 18.67
N ASN A 171 12.61 16.72 19.07
CA ASN A 171 12.30 16.05 20.35
C ASN A 171 12.39 14.51 20.28
N ASN A 172 13.05 13.97 19.25
CA ASN A 172 13.10 12.54 18.93
C ASN A 172 11.75 11.86 18.62
N ALA A 173 10.62 12.59 18.59
CA ALA A 173 9.33 12.00 18.25
C ALA A 173 9.26 11.68 16.77
N THR A 174 8.78 10.48 16.44
CA THR A 174 8.54 10.04 15.07
C THR A 174 7.14 10.40 14.61
N LYS A 175 7.01 10.77 13.33
CA LYS A 175 5.76 11.14 12.70
C LYS A 175 5.66 10.51 11.32
N ASP A 176 4.50 9.93 11.05
CA ASP A 176 4.18 9.34 9.76
C ASP A 176 3.31 10.32 8.97
N ILE A 177 3.81 10.72 7.81
CA ILE A 177 3.19 11.75 6.99
C ILE A 177 2.87 11.15 5.63
N SER A 178 1.60 11.23 5.21
CA SER A 178 1.21 10.90 3.84
C SER A 178 1.64 12.04 2.92
N CYS A 179 2.39 11.69 1.88
CA CYS A 179 2.83 12.61 0.82
C CYS A 179 1.92 12.54 -0.41
N GLY A 180 0.96 11.62 -0.40
CA GLY A 180 0.03 11.36 -1.48
C GLY A 180 -0.40 9.89 -1.50
N PHE A 181 -1.32 9.57 -2.40
CA PHE A 181 -1.78 8.21 -2.63
C PHE A 181 -2.06 7.98 -4.11
N ALA A 182 -2.01 6.73 -4.54
CA ALA A 182 -2.51 6.30 -5.84
C ALA A 182 -3.62 5.26 -5.64
N SER A 183 -4.60 5.21 -6.55
CA SER A 183 -5.69 4.23 -6.49
C SER A 183 -5.63 3.27 -7.69
N LEU A 184 -5.98 2.01 -7.43
CA LEU A 184 -6.23 1.00 -8.46
C LEU A 184 -7.61 0.37 -8.24
N HIS A 185 -8.55 0.69 -9.12
CA HIS A 185 -9.92 0.17 -9.05
C HIS A 185 -9.96 -1.33 -9.34
N LEU A 186 -10.45 -2.13 -8.39
CA LEU A 186 -10.49 -3.59 -8.55
C LEU A 186 -11.51 -4.03 -9.62
N LYS A 187 -12.54 -3.23 -9.89
CA LYS A 187 -13.51 -3.48 -10.97
C LYS A 187 -12.86 -3.63 -12.34
N GLU A 188 -11.72 -2.97 -12.58
CA GLU A 188 -10.93 -3.13 -13.81
C GLU A 188 -10.44 -4.57 -14.04
N PHE A 189 -10.50 -5.42 -13.01
CA PHE A 189 -10.05 -6.81 -13.03
C PHE A 189 -11.17 -7.83 -12.73
N LYS A 190 -12.41 -7.36 -12.49
CA LYS A 190 -13.56 -8.22 -12.12
C LYS A 190 -14.21 -8.90 -13.30
N GLN A 191 -14.12 -8.31 -14.49
CA GLN A 191 -14.42 -9.05 -15.71
C GLN A 191 -13.25 -10.03 -15.94
N PHE A 192 -13.47 -11.16 -16.60
CA PHE A 192 -12.45 -12.08 -17.12
C PHE A 192 -12.04 -13.27 -16.23
N LYS A 193 -12.80 -14.37 -16.39
CA LYS A 193 -12.29 -15.76 -16.27
C LYS A 193 -11.03 -16.04 -17.11
N ASN A 194 -10.62 -15.11 -18.00
CA ASN A 194 -9.48 -15.23 -18.91
C ASN A 194 -8.49 -14.06 -18.71
N TYR A 195 -7.70 -14.10 -17.63
CA TYR A 195 -6.65 -13.13 -17.26
C TYR A 195 -5.43 -13.06 -18.22
N VAL A 196 -5.62 -13.32 -19.51
CA VAL A 196 -4.52 -13.39 -20.48
C VAL A 196 -4.19 -12.00 -21.06
N ASN A 197 -5.20 -11.12 -21.19
CA ASN A 197 -5.08 -9.89 -22.00
C ASN A 197 -4.95 -8.58 -21.21
N ALA A 198 -5.09 -8.61 -19.88
CA ALA A 198 -4.93 -7.38 -19.08
C ALA A 198 -3.46 -6.95 -19.02
N PRO A 199 -3.16 -5.64 -19.17
CA PRO A 199 -1.78 -5.16 -19.09
C PRO A 199 -1.23 -5.43 -17.69
N SER A 200 -0.11 -6.15 -17.61
CA SER A 200 0.54 -6.45 -16.34
C SER A 200 1.13 -5.17 -15.74
N ILE A 201 1.66 -4.28 -16.58
CA ILE A 201 2.25 -3.02 -16.13
C ILE A 201 1.19 -1.91 -16.16
N LYS A 202 0.99 -1.25 -15.03
CA LYS A 202 0.14 -0.06 -14.91
C LYS A 202 0.92 1.11 -14.33
N THR A 203 0.57 2.31 -14.77
CA THR A 203 1.08 3.57 -14.21
C THR A 203 -0.10 4.27 -13.56
N LEU A 204 -0.02 4.48 -12.25
CA LEU A 204 -1.06 5.14 -11.47
C LEU A 204 -0.61 6.54 -11.09
N GLU A 205 -1.50 7.51 -11.22
CA GLU A 205 -1.24 8.89 -10.79
C GLU A 205 -1.28 9.01 -9.27
N ILE A 206 -0.37 9.81 -8.72
CA ILE A 206 -0.30 10.10 -7.29
C ILE A 206 -1.03 11.42 -7.03
N GLN A 207 -2.07 11.34 -6.20
CA GLN A 207 -2.92 12.43 -5.75
C GLN A 207 -2.66 12.76 -4.28
N GLY A 208 -3.15 13.91 -3.84
CA GLY A 208 -2.85 14.47 -2.51
C GLY A 208 -3.98 14.19 -1.53
N GLY A 209 -3.74 14.43 -0.25
CA GLY A 209 -4.76 14.14 0.76
C GLY A 209 -4.99 12.64 0.93
N SER A 210 -6.25 12.22 0.93
CA SER A 210 -6.69 10.84 1.19
C SER A 210 -7.78 10.41 0.21
N PRO A 211 -8.08 9.10 0.08
CA PRO A 211 -9.07 8.60 -0.87
C PRO A 211 -10.47 9.22 -0.72
N ASP A 212 -10.89 9.55 0.50
CA ASP A 212 -12.15 10.22 0.83
C ASP A 212 -12.14 11.73 0.52
N LYS A 213 -10.95 12.33 0.47
CA LYS A 213 -10.75 13.76 0.25
C LYS A 213 -9.50 14.00 -0.61
N PRO A 214 -9.57 13.66 -1.92
CA PRO A 214 -8.45 13.87 -2.82
C PRO A 214 -8.16 15.35 -2.99
N ILE A 215 -6.88 15.68 -3.02
CA ILE A 215 -6.37 17.01 -3.38
C ILE A 215 -5.77 16.88 -4.79
N PRO A 216 -6.24 17.66 -5.78
CA PRO A 216 -5.82 17.46 -7.17
C PRO A 216 -4.34 17.81 -7.41
N ALA A 217 -3.78 17.27 -8.49
CA ALA A 217 -2.34 17.30 -8.77
C ALA A 217 -1.81 18.70 -9.18
N ASP A 218 -2.65 19.61 -9.65
CA ASP A 218 -2.30 21.01 -9.92
C ASP A 218 -1.99 21.80 -8.64
N GLU A 219 -2.56 21.39 -7.51
CA GLU A 219 -2.20 21.88 -6.18
C GLU A 219 -0.92 21.24 -5.60
N PHE A 220 -0.29 20.30 -6.31
CA PHE A 220 1.02 19.74 -5.93
C PHE A 220 2.13 20.72 -6.25
N ASP A 221 2.30 21.69 -5.37
CA ASP A 221 3.35 22.69 -5.46
C ASP A 221 4.72 21.99 -5.26
N PHE A 222 5.40 21.63 -6.35
CA PHE A 222 6.74 21.02 -6.33
C PHE A 222 7.81 22.05 -5.95
N LYS A 223 7.78 22.56 -4.72
CA LYS A 223 8.77 23.50 -4.23
C LYS A 223 10.04 22.76 -3.80
N LYS A 224 10.92 22.45 -4.76
CA LYS A 224 12.37 22.43 -4.52
C LYS A 224 13.12 23.14 -5.62
N ASP A 225 14.16 23.85 -5.18
CA ASP A 225 15.18 24.51 -5.96
C ASP A 225 16.01 23.48 -6.76
N LEU A 226 15.40 22.94 -7.80
CA LEU A 226 16.11 22.21 -8.82
C LEU A 226 16.85 23.24 -9.67
N GLY A 227 18.16 23.06 -9.87
CA GLY A 227 18.94 23.92 -10.75
C GLY A 227 18.25 24.10 -12.11
N ALA A 228 18.37 25.28 -12.70
CA ALA A 228 17.60 25.72 -13.88
C ALA A 228 17.51 24.67 -15.01
N TRP A 229 18.57 23.88 -15.19
CA TRP A 229 18.62 22.78 -16.16
C TRP A 229 17.64 21.63 -15.89
N LYS A 230 17.48 21.23 -14.62
CA LYS A 230 16.49 20.21 -14.22
C LYS A 230 15.06 20.75 -14.27
N LYS A 231 14.84 22.06 -14.14
CA LYS A 231 13.53 22.71 -14.35
C LYS A 231 13.15 22.70 -15.84
N MET A 232 14.09 22.94 -16.75
CA MET A 232 13.87 22.86 -18.21
C MET A 232 13.58 21.44 -18.72
N THR A 233 14.27 20.41 -18.21
CA THR A 233 14.01 19.00 -18.60
C THR A 233 12.80 18.38 -17.90
N ARG A 234 12.17 19.07 -16.94
CA ARG A 234 11.05 18.55 -16.11
C ARG A 234 9.66 18.93 -16.59
N GLY A 235 9.52 19.69 -17.68
CA GLY A 235 8.20 19.93 -18.28
C GLY A 235 7.44 18.61 -18.40
N ASN A 236 6.41 18.44 -17.58
CA ASN A 236 5.52 17.28 -17.46
C ASN A 236 6.00 16.01 -16.69
N ILE A 237 6.83 16.09 -15.65
CA ILE A 237 6.91 14.94 -14.71
C ILE A 237 5.61 14.86 -13.89
N LYS A 238 4.66 14.03 -14.35
CA LYS A 238 3.47 13.64 -13.59
C LYS A 238 3.87 12.74 -12.41
N SER A 239 3.37 13.06 -11.21
CA SER A 239 3.51 12.21 -10.03
C SER A 239 2.86 10.87 -10.28
N LYS A 240 3.63 9.79 -10.27
CA LYS A 240 3.12 8.48 -10.65
C LYS A 240 3.88 7.33 -10.01
N ILE A 241 3.22 6.19 -9.86
CA ILE A 241 3.83 4.91 -9.54
C ILE A 241 3.61 3.89 -10.64
N THR A 242 4.69 3.21 -11.02
CA THR A 242 4.63 2.07 -11.94
C THR A 242 4.50 0.79 -11.12
N ILE A 243 3.44 0.03 -11.36
CA ILE A 243 3.21 -1.29 -10.79
C ILE A 243 3.21 -2.34 -11.89
N ASP A 244 3.70 -3.54 -11.57
CA ASP A 244 3.58 -4.73 -12.40
C ASP A 244 2.73 -5.78 -11.66
N LEU A 245 1.78 -6.38 -12.36
CA LEU A 245 0.74 -7.26 -11.86
C LEU A 245 0.93 -8.64 -12.48
N ARG A 246 1.25 -9.62 -11.64
CA ARG A 246 1.30 -11.03 -12.05
C ARG A 246 0.10 -11.78 -11.51
N TYR A 247 -0.85 -12.07 -12.39
CA TYR A 247 -2.10 -12.77 -12.07
C TYR A 247 -1.87 -14.20 -11.56
N PHE A 248 -2.83 -14.70 -10.78
CA PHE A 248 -2.83 -16.03 -10.17
C PHE A 248 -2.52 -17.15 -11.16
N ASN A 249 -3.15 -17.14 -12.34
CA ASN A 249 -2.94 -18.17 -13.38
C ASN A 249 -1.47 -18.28 -13.84
N LYS A 250 -0.73 -17.17 -13.82
CA LYS A 250 0.70 -17.07 -14.19
C LYS A 250 1.64 -17.41 -13.03
N MET A 251 1.14 -17.78 -11.85
CA MET A 251 1.96 -18.19 -10.70
C MET A 251 2.35 -19.67 -10.74
N SER A 252 3.41 -20.06 -10.02
CA SER A 252 3.81 -21.46 -9.86
C SER A 252 2.72 -22.27 -9.14
N ALA A 253 2.69 -23.59 -9.35
CA ALA A 253 1.76 -24.49 -8.68
C ALA A 253 1.85 -24.38 -7.15
N GLU A 254 3.07 -24.35 -6.61
CA GLU A 254 3.34 -24.11 -5.19
C GLU A 254 2.78 -22.76 -4.70
N GLY A 255 3.00 -21.67 -5.46
CA GLY A 255 2.47 -20.36 -5.11
C GLY A 255 0.94 -20.34 -5.09
N LYS A 256 0.31 -21.01 -6.05
CA LYS A 256 -1.16 -21.17 -6.10
C LYS A 256 -1.68 -21.94 -4.89
N PHE A 257 -1.00 -23.03 -4.52
CA PHE A 257 -1.33 -23.82 -3.33
C PHE A 257 -1.32 -22.96 -2.05
N TYR A 258 -0.22 -22.25 -1.76
CA TYR A 258 -0.16 -21.45 -0.53
C TYR A 258 -1.13 -20.26 -0.53
N ILE A 259 -1.39 -19.65 -1.68
CA ILE A 259 -2.41 -18.58 -1.79
C ILE A 259 -3.81 -19.12 -1.48
N SER A 260 -4.14 -20.35 -1.89
CA SER A 260 -5.43 -20.96 -1.56
C SER A 260 -5.66 -21.14 -0.05
N MET A 261 -4.57 -21.23 0.73
CA MET A 261 -4.61 -21.34 2.20
C MET A 261 -4.78 -20.01 2.92
N LEU A 262 -4.60 -18.88 2.23
CA LEU A 262 -4.74 -17.55 2.83
C LEU A 262 -6.20 -17.25 3.24
N PRO A 263 -6.41 -16.26 4.15
CA PRO A 263 -7.72 -15.70 4.41
C PRO A 263 -8.41 -15.26 3.11
N SER A 264 -9.75 -15.25 3.12
CA SER A 264 -10.55 -15.02 1.93
C SER A 264 -10.15 -13.74 1.19
N THR A 265 -10.10 -12.61 1.90
CA THR A 265 -9.61 -11.33 1.37
C THR A 265 -8.45 -10.81 2.21
N CYS A 266 -7.27 -10.65 1.61
CA CYS A 266 -6.10 -10.08 2.30
C CYS A 266 -5.04 -9.51 1.33
N ILE A 267 -4.17 -8.66 1.87
CA ILE A 267 -2.94 -8.18 1.23
C ILE A 267 -1.74 -8.55 2.11
N ILE A 268 -0.75 -9.25 1.57
CA ILE A 268 0.45 -9.64 2.34
C ILE A 268 1.73 -9.36 1.57
N ASN A 269 2.85 -9.24 2.29
CA ASN A 269 4.16 -9.37 1.64
C ASN A 269 4.37 -10.83 1.24
N LYS A 270 4.81 -11.10 0.00
CA LYS A 270 5.00 -12.48 -0.48
C LYS A 270 5.95 -13.30 0.39
N LYS A 271 6.95 -12.68 1.00
CA LYS A 271 7.88 -13.35 1.91
C LYS A 271 7.19 -14.03 3.11
N LEU A 272 6.00 -13.54 3.48
CA LEU A 272 5.21 -14.07 4.59
C LEU A 272 4.26 -15.18 4.13
N LEU A 273 4.18 -15.50 2.83
CA LEU A 273 3.22 -16.44 2.27
C LEU A 273 3.29 -17.81 2.95
N HIS A 274 4.48 -18.41 3.03
CA HIS A 274 4.65 -19.74 3.63
C HIS A 274 4.34 -19.72 5.13
N PHE A 275 4.80 -18.68 5.84
CA PHE A 275 4.56 -18.52 7.27
C PHE A 275 3.05 -18.39 7.57
N LEU A 276 2.35 -17.53 6.84
CA LEU A 276 0.92 -17.27 7.05
C LEU A 276 0.04 -18.42 6.57
N ALA A 277 0.44 -19.13 5.50
CA ALA A 277 -0.23 -20.35 5.09
C ALA A 277 -0.08 -21.45 6.15
N GLY A 278 1.14 -21.64 6.67
CA GLY A 278 1.42 -22.64 7.72
C GLY A 278 0.66 -22.38 9.03
N TYR A 279 0.42 -21.11 9.40
CA TYR A 279 -0.36 -20.79 10.60
C TYR A 279 -1.86 -21.20 10.51
N ARG A 280 -2.37 -21.47 9.30
CA ARG A 280 -3.76 -21.90 9.06
C ARG A 280 -3.87 -23.40 8.75
N CYS A 281 -2.74 -24.10 8.66
CA CYS A 281 -2.66 -25.54 8.48
C CYS A 281 -2.48 -26.25 9.83
#